data_AF-A0A087E9G2-F1
#
_entry.id   AF-A0A087E9G2-F1
#
_cell.length_a   1.000
_cell.length_b   1.000
_cell.length_c   1.000
_cell.angle_alpha   90.00
_cell.angle_beta   90.00
_cell.angle_gamma   90.00
#
_symmetry.space_group_name_H-M   'P 1'
#
loop_
_entity.id
_entity.type
_entity.pdbx_description
1 polymer ?
#
loop_
_entity_poly.entity_id
_entity_poly.type
_entity_poly.pdbx_seq_one_letter_code
_entity_poly.pdbx_strand_id
1 'polypeptide(L)'
;MAEAIAKSLAPEGVEILSAGSEPADEAHPVVVEALAGIGLKPYSQPKQLKRENVEVSDWVITMGCGESCPYVPGVHYEDWDIPDPHGKSLEEVSAIRDQITERVHDLLRRIAAIR
;
A
#
# COMPACT_ATOMS: atom_id res chain seq x y z
N MET A 1 -5.61 -1.66 0.41
CA MET A 1 -5.79 -1.41 -1.05
C MET A 1 -4.47 -1.59 -1.80
N ALA A 2 -3.45 -0.76 -1.52
CA ALA A 2 -2.15 -0.82 -2.20
C ALA A 2 -1.49 -2.20 -2.21
N GLU A 3 -1.51 -2.95 -1.10
CA GLU A 3 -0.96 -4.32 -1.05
C GLU A 3 -1.56 -5.26 -2.12
N ALA A 4 -2.88 -5.24 -2.28
CA ALA A 4 -3.57 -6.12 -3.22
C ALA A 4 -3.18 -5.80 -4.67
N ILE A 5 -3.11 -4.50 -4.99
CA ILE A 5 -2.71 -4.01 -6.32
C ILE A 5 -1.23 -4.32 -6.59
N ALA A 6 -0.34 -4.02 -5.64
CA ALA A 6 1.07 -4.30 -5.78
C ALA A 6 1.34 -5.79 -5.95
N LYS A 7 0.67 -6.67 -5.21
CA LYS A 7 0.83 -8.12 -5.38
C LYS A 7 0.28 -8.65 -6.69
N SER A 8 -0.76 -8.03 -7.27
CA SER A 8 -1.26 -8.44 -8.59
C SER A 8 -0.36 -8.00 -9.75
N LEU A 9 0.58 -7.08 -9.50
CA LEU A 9 1.47 -6.50 -10.51
C LEU A 9 2.96 -6.83 -10.31
N ALA A 10 3.34 -7.23 -9.09
CA ALA A 10 4.73 -7.44 -8.72
C ALA A 10 5.37 -8.57 -9.56
N PRO A 11 6.56 -8.32 -10.15
CA PRO A 11 7.31 -9.38 -10.82
C PRO A 11 7.91 -10.37 -9.81
N GLU A 12 8.45 -11.46 -10.32
CA GLU A 12 9.15 -12.45 -9.49
C GLU A 12 10.29 -11.82 -8.68
N GLY A 13 10.43 -12.24 -7.42
CA GLY A 13 11.45 -11.75 -6.51
C GLY A 13 11.15 -10.37 -5.91
N VAL A 14 9.94 -9.81 -6.05
CA VAL A 14 9.49 -8.64 -5.30
C VAL A 14 8.52 -9.08 -4.21
N GLU A 15 8.91 -8.88 -2.95
CA GLU A 15 8.05 -9.14 -1.80
C GLU A 15 7.26 -7.88 -1.42
N ILE A 16 5.96 -8.05 -1.17
CA ILE A 16 5.06 -6.95 -0.81
C ILE A 16 4.54 -7.18 0.61
N LEU A 17 4.75 -6.19 1.47
CA LEU A 17 4.27 -6.10 2.83
C LEU A 17 3.34 -4.89 2.99
N SER A 18 2.45 -4.94 3.98
CA SER A 18 1.59 -3.82 4.37
C SER A 18 1.37 -3.85 5.87
N ALA A 19 1.20 -2.70 6.50
CA ALA A 19 0.82 -2.59 7.91
C ALA A 19 0.30 -1.18 8.21
N GLY A 20 -0.45 -1.01 9.30
CA GLY A 20 -0.95 0.28 9.78
C GLY A 20 -0.39 0.64 11.15
N SER A 21 -0.23 1.93 11.45
CA SER A 21 0.08 2.42 12.79
C SER A 21 -1.06 2.13 13.78
N GLU A 22 -2.29 2.25 13.31
CA GLU A 22 -3.52 1.93 14.04
C GLU A 22 -4.40 1.04 13.16
N PRO A 23 -4.18 -0.29 13.14
CA PRO A 23 -4.94 -1.19 12.28
C PRO A 23 -6.39 -1.32 12.76
N ALA A 24 -7.33 -1.23 11.82
CA ALA A 24 -8.72 -1.63 12.06
C ALA A 24 -8.85 -3.15 12.21
N ASP A 25 -9.99 -3.64 12.68
CA ASP A 25 -10.24 -5.08 12.81
C ASP A 25 -10.35 -5.77 11.44
N GLU A 26 -10.93 -5.08 10.45
CA GLU A 26 -11.18 -5.60 9.11
C GLU A 26 -10.95 -4.54 8.04
N ALA A 27 -10.76 -4.98 6.79
CA ALA A 27 -10.72 -4.07 5.66
C ALA A 27 -12.09 -3.38 5.48
N HIS A 28 -12.07 -2.05 5.33
CA HIS A 28 -13.29 -1.26 5.18
C HIS A 28 -14.11 -1.72 3.95
N PRO A 29 -15.45 -1.92 4.06
CA PRO A 29 -16.27 -2.46 2.97
C PRO A 29 -16.13 -1.73 1.63
N VAL A 30 -16.09 -0.40 1.64
CA VAL A 30 -15.88 0.41 0.43
C VAL A 30 -14.56 0.10 -0.29
N VAL A 31 -13.51 -0.26 0.44
CA VAL A 31 -12.22 -0.67 -0.14
C VAL A 31 -12.33 -2.06 -0.76
N VAL A 32 -13.09 -2.96 -0.12
CA VAL A 32 -13.38 -4.29 -0.67
C VAL A 32 -14.13 -4.16 -1.99
N GLU A 33 -15.15 -3.32 -2.04
CA GLU A 33 -15.95 -3.07 -3.24
C GLU A 33 -15.13 -2.41 -4.35
N ALA A 34 -14.31 -1.40 -4.03
CA ALA A 34 -13.43 -0.77 -5.00
C ALA A 34 -12.41 -1.75 -5.60
N LEU A 35 -11.82 -2.63 -4.79
CA LEU A 35 -10.92 -3.69 -5.28
C LEU A 35 -11.67 -4.71 -6.14
N ALA A 36 -12.88 -5.11 -5.74
CA ALA A 36 -13.70 -6.05 -6.50
C ALA A 36 -14.04 -5.51 -7.90
N GLY A 37 -14.20 -4.19 -8.04
CA GLY A 37 -14.40 -3.52 -9.33
C GLY A 37 -13.28 -3.74 -10.35
N ILE A 38 -12.07 -4.14 -9.91
CA ILE A 38 -10.94 -4.52 -10.77
C ILE A 38 -10.55 -6.00 -10.64
N GLY A 39 -11.45 -6.84 -10.09
CA GLY A 39 -11.22 -8.27 -9.92
C GLY A 39 -10.24 -8.64 -8.80
N LEU A 40 -9.95 -7.71 -7.89
CA LEU A 40 -9.07 -7.93 -6.75
C LEU A 40 -9.87 -8.04 -5.44
N LYS A 41 -9.21 -8.53 -4.40
CA LYS A 41 -9.71 -8.57 -3.02
C LYS A 41 -8.58 -8.15 -2.07
N PRO A 42 -8.88 -7.69 -0.85
CA PRO A 42 -7.85 -7.49 0.16
C PRO A 42 -6.98 -8.75 0.31
N TYR A 43 -5.67 -8.56 0.34
CA TYR A 43 -4.74 -9.67 0.37
C TYR A 43 -4.59 -10.24 1.79
N SER A 44 -4.59 -9.37 2.80
CA SER A 44 -4.43 -9.75 4.20
C SER A 44 -5.33 -8.90 5.10
N GLN A 45 -5.53 -9.37 6.33
CA GLN A 45 -6.20 -8.59 7.37
C GLN A 45 -5.30 -7.43 7.82
N PRO A 46 -5.87 -6.29 8.27
CA PRO A 46 -5.06 -5.22 8.82
C PRO A 46 -4.21 -5.74 9.98
N LYS A 47 -2.96 -5.26 10.04
CA LYS A 47 -1.99 -5.69 11.05
C LYS A 47 -1.14 -4.51 11.49
N GLN A 48 -0.69 -4.60 12.74
CA GLN A 48 0.13 -3.57 13.36
C GLN A 48 1.45 -3.43 12.64
N LEU A 49 1.87 -2.19 12.38
CA LEU A 49 3.20 -1.86 11.92
C LEU A 49 4.21 -2.22 13.00
N LYS A 50 5.16 -3.08 12.65
CA LYS A 50 6.30 -3.41 13.49
C LYS A 50 7.59 -2.97 12.81
N ARG A 51 8.62 -2.68 13.61
CA ARG A 51 9.91 -2.22 13.10
C ARG A 51 10.55 -3.25 12.16
N GLU A 52 10.36 -4.53 12.44
CA GLU A 52 10.88 -5.64 11.64
C GLU A 52 10.32 -5.63 10.22
N ASN A 53 9.10 -5.10 10.00
CA ASN A 53 8.55 -4.95 8.66
C ASN A 53 9.34 -3.93 7.84
N VAL A 54 9.82 -2.87 8.49
CA VAL A 54 10.61 -1.81 7.86
C VAL A 54 12.05 -2.28 7.62
N GLU A 55 12.64 -3.00 8.58
CA GLU A 55 14.03 -3.46 8.51
C GLU A 55 14.31 -4.45 7.38
N VAL A 56 13.31 -5.23 6.96
CA VAL A 56 13.43 -6.17 5.84
C VAL A 56 13.02 -5.56 4.48
N SER A 57 12.62 -4.29 4.46
CA SER A 57 12.12 -3.63 3.25
C SER A 57 13.18 -2.76 2.61
N ASP A 58 13.40 -2.91 1.31
CA ASP A 58 14.24 -1.99 0.54
C ASP A 58 13.54 -0.62 0.35
N TRP A 59 12.21 -0.64 0.22
CA TRP A 59 11.35 0.51 -0.02
C TRP A 59 10.17 0.53 0.95
N VAL A 60 9.91 1.68 1.56
CA VAL A 60 8.76 1.91 2.44
C VAL A 60 7.97 3.10 1.95
N ILE A 61 6.70 2.85 1.65
CA ILE A 61 5.77 3.85 1.15
C ILE A 61 4.81 4.24 2.26
N THR A 62 4.77 5.52 2.62
CA THR A 62 3.80 6.08 3.56
C THR A 62 2.63 6.70 2.79
N MET A 63 1.43 6.56 3.34
CA MET A 63 0.19 7.10 2.78
C MET A 63 -0.65 7.66 3.93
N GLY A 64 -0.24 8.78 4.51
CA GLY A 64 -0.99 9.47 5.57
C GLY A 64 -0.76 8.98 7.00
N CYS A 65 0.20 8.08 7.26
CA CYS A 65 0.53 7.59 8.61
C CYS A 65 1.49 8.50 9.40
N GLY A 66 1.94 9.64 8.84
CA GLY A 66 2.77 10.63 9.54
C GLY A 66 4.11 10.09 10.07
N GLU A 67 4.57 10.62 11.22
CA GLU A 67 5.85 10.28 11.88
C GLU A 67 5.89 8.90 12.57
N SER A 68 4.82 8.11 12.49
CA SER A 68 4.73 6.82 13.19
C SER A 68 5.57 5.71 12.54
N CYS A 69 6.12 5.93 11.35
CA CYS A 69 6.98 4.96 10.68
C CYS A 69 8.39 5.00 11.29
N PRO A 70 8.91 3.90 11.87
CA PRO A 70 10.25 3.89 12.43
C PRO A 70 11.29 4.10 11.32
N TYR A 71 12.22 5.03 11.55
CA TYR A 71 13.36 5.21 10.65
C TYR A 71 14.34 4.05 10.78
N VAL A 72 14.75 3.51 9.63
CA VAL A 72 15.75 2.47 9.47
C VAL A 72 16.75 2.94 8.41
N PRO A 73 18.05 3.07 8.73
CA PRO A 73 19.07 3.44 7.76
C PRO A 73 19.15 2.46 6.59
N GLY A 74 19.31 2.97 5.38
CA GLY A 74 19.44 2.16 4.16
C GLY A 74 18.12 1.83 3.46
N VAL A 75 16.98 2.09 4.10
CA VAL A 75 15.65 1.95 3.49
C VAL A 75 15.31 3.22 2.70
N HIS A 76 14.75 3.04 1.50
CA HIS A 76 14.21 4.13 0.69
C HIS A 76 12.79 4.45 1.13
N TYR A 77 12.54 5.69 1.54
CA TYR A 77 11.21 6.15 1.96
C TYR A 77 10.59 7.06 0.92
N GLU A 78 9.32 6.83 0.60
CA GLU A 78 8.50 7.75 -0.18
C GLU A 78 7.18 8.02 0.54
N ASP A 79 6.78 9.29 0.57
CA ASP A 79 5.44 9.66 0.97
C ASP A 79 4.58 9.88 -0.26
N TRP A 80 3.50 9.12 -0.36
CA TRP A 80 2.50 9.30 -1.39
C TRP A 80 1.35 10.11 -0.81
N ASP A 81 1.25 11.36 -1.24
CA ASP A 81 0.12 12.23 -0.97
C ASP A 81 -1.13 11.69 -1.70
N ILE A 82 -1.81 10.75 -1.03
CA ILE A 82 -3.03 10.09 -1.48
C ILE A 82 -4.07 10.28 -0.38
N PRO A 83 -5.28 10.75 -0.73
CA PRO A 83 -6.34 10.94 0.26
C PRO A 83 -6.73 9.65 0.97
N ASP A 84 -7.06 9.75 2.27
CA ASP A 84 -7.64 8.64 3.03
C ASP A 84 -9.02 8.25 2.43
N PRO A 85 -9.24 6.97 2.09
CA PRO A 85 -10.54 6.48 1.61
C PRO A 85 -11.65 6.47 2.68
N HIS A 86 -11.32 6.62 3.97
CA HIS A 86 -12.29 6.54 5.05
C HIS A 86 -13.40 7.60 4.92
N GLY A 87 -14.66 7.16 5.03
CA GLY A 87 -15.84 8.03 4.94
C GLY A 87 -16.16 8.58 3.55
N LYS A 88 -15.41 8.19 2.50
CA LYS A 88 -15.64 8.62 1.12
C LYS A 88 -16.61 7.72 0.37
N SER A 89 -17.18 8.25 -0.72
CA SER A 89 -18.02 7.49 -1.64
C SER A 89 -17.22 6.44 -2.42
N LEU A 90 -17.90 5.41 -2.96
CA LEU A 90 -17.25 4.40 -3.81
C LEU A 90 -16.55 5.00 -5.03
N GLU A 91 -17.12 6.05 -5.62
CA GLU A 91 -16.54 6.76 -6.77
C GLU A 91 -15.19 7.40 -6.39
N GLU A 92 -15.15 8.14 -5.28
CA GLU A 92 -13.91 8.74 -4.76
C GLU A 92 -12.88 7.66 -4.39
N VAL A 93 -13.32 6.58 -3.74
CA VAL A 93 -12.44 5.47 -3.36
C VAL A 93 -11.90 4.72 -4.58
N SER A 94 -12.69 4.63 -5.65
CA SER A 94 -12.23 4.08 -6.94
C SER A 94 -11.21 5.00 -7.60
N ALA A 95 -11.37 6.32 -7.52
CA ALA A 95 -10.35 7.26 -7.99
C ALA A 95 -9.05 7.15 -7.18
N ILE A 96 -9.13 6.95 -5.85
CA ILE A 96 -7.97 6.68 -4.99
C ILE A 96 -7.29 5.36 -5.40
N ARG A 97 -8.06 4.31 -5.67
CA ARG A 97 -7.55 3.02 -6.16
C ARG A 97 -6.77 3.19 -7.46
N ASP A 98 -7.29 3.98 -8.38
CA ASP A 98 -6.66 4.18 -9.69
C ASP A 98 -5.35 4.99 -9.54
N GLN A 99 -5.32 6.02 -8.70
CA GLN A 99 -4.09 6.74 -8.34
C GLN A 99 -3.03 5.82 -7.70
N ILE A 100 -3.43 4.94 -6.77
CA ILE A 100 -2.54 3.94 -6.17
C ILE A 100 -2.00 3.00 -7.26
N THR A 101 -2.85 2.59 -8.20
CA THR A 101 -2.47 1.68 -9.29
C THR A 101 -1.38 2.29 -10.17
N GLU A 102 -1.54 3.55 -10.57
CA GLU A 102 -0.54 4.27 -11.36
C GLU A 102 0.80 4.41 -10.62
N ARG A 103 0.75 4.77 -9.32
CA ARG A 103 1.96 4.92 -8.50
C ARG A 103 2.67 3.59 -8.25
N VAL A 104 1.93 2.51 -8.05
CA VAL A 104 2.49 1.15 -7.94
C VAL A 104 3.18 0.73 -9.24
N HIS A 105 2.56 0.97 -10.40
CA HIS A 105 3.20 0.72 -11.69
C HIS A 105 4.50 1.49 -11.84
N ASP A 106 4.51 2.75 -11.46
CA ASP A 106 5.72 3.57 -11.52
C ASP A 106 6.82 3.04 -10.59
N LEU A 107 6.48 2.76 -9.33
CA LEU A 107 7.41 2.23 -8.33
C LEU A 107 8.03 0.90 -8.79
N LEU A 108 7.22 -0.03 -9.29
CA LEU A 108 7.73 -1.33 -9.75
C LEU A 108 8.67 -1.19 -10.95
N ARG A 109 8.41 -0.25 -11.87
CA ARG A 109 9.35 0.05 -12.97
C ARG A 109 10.67 0.60 -12.45
N ARG A 110 10.64 1.50 -11.46
CA ARG A 110 11.85 2.06 -10.85
C ARG A 110 12.66 1.00 -10.10
N ILE A 111 12.00 0.13 -9.33
CA ILE A 111 12.64 -1.01 -8.66
C ILE A 111 13.29 -1.95 -9.68
N ALA A 112 12.60 -2.27 -10.78
CA ALA A 112 13.13 -3.14 -11.83
C ALA A 112 14.35 -2.54 -12.55
N ALA A 113 14.45 -1.20 -12.64
CA ALA A 113 15.58 -0.52 -13.30
C ALA A 113 16.86 -0.47 -12.45
N ILE A 114 16.78 -0.76 -11.14
CA ILE A 114 17.92 -0.72 -10.21
C ILE A 114 18.51 -2.13 -9.98
N ARG A 115 17.81 -3.18 -10.44
CA ARG A 115 18.25 -4.58 -10.33
C ARG A 115 19.18 -5.00 -11.46
#